data_AF-A0A933G868-F1
#
_entry.id   AF-A0A933G868-F1
#
_cell.length_a   1.000
_cell.length_b   1.000
_cell.length_c   1.000
_cell.angle_alpha   90.00
_cell.angle_beta   90.00
_cell.angle_gamma   90.00
#
_symmetry.space_group_name_H-M   'P 1'
#
loop_
_entity.id
_entity.type
_entity.pdbx_description
1 polymer ?
#
loop_
_entity_poly.entity_id
_entity_poly.type
_entity_poly.pdbx_seq_one_letter_code
_entity_poly.pdbx_strand_id
1 'polypeptide(L)'
;MRKLFVLLSVLFCLSLWAASAAANCPAGFLNEIFCDDFDTYCSQSSGGHPGDTKCPTSGATRVDQRLKEVWLREPRAEDSTEMIVEEGTARLTSGPFGGRYPCQGDAKLGTETIRDWVHSPYPLSADDQIRNLSWRVESVFGSTNTAVVGTTDQPLILEYMVDGGGSNKIDWDNGYIEVTLDDGNENNKLDTANTDYADSPDCSVYCNPPIAFEPMPIVCAQGNPIGPLPAACPNVLTNPPPIRQSIAAGVLSLIDPDPCHCGSTQAHGPVNYHLNVYDGQMWWILRSNNPRTSTGSIAPRGGAPMPPPQPQDLSTPGEFSLNGATNGGKSFNWVTLTIRTTTFDVQLRTQERDKLGNQYFITSIMNDIPRAYLGAFNALRVGVGQGCAIQGTPNNPWACGGTNTHPLRSRVNTAGALVYDDVYFHGGAPIVEEGACCHPDASCTDVLQNECDGVFRGRNTFCATLVQPCCPLIYGDTNADGAVDMTDFAALQACLTTGGGTLPESCKCLDITGDGAITGTDMERFIACANGPEVPGTSGMVGDPAVSCRGVGW
;
A
#
# COMPACT_ATOMS: atom_id res chain seq x y z
N MET A 1 48.02 -65.58 -27.95
CA MET A 1 46.69 -65.73 -27.32
C MET A 1 46.44 -64.91 -26.04
N ARG A 2 47.43 -64.26 -25.40
CA ARG A 2 47.15 -63.24 -24.34
C ARG A 2 47.12 -61.78 -24.83
N LYS A 3 47.60 -61.50 -26.05
CA LYS A 3 47.52 -60.17 -26.69
C LYS A 3 46.26 -59.92 -27.54
N LEU A 4 45.44 -60.96 -27.76
CA LEU A 4 44.18 -60.87 -28.50
C LEU A 4 42.99 -60.54 -27.57
N PHE A 5 43.13 -60.79 -26.27
CA PHE A 5 42.10 -60.51 -25.26
C PHE A 5 42.08 -59.04 -24.83
N VAL A 6 43.22 -58.33 -24.89
CA VAL A 6 43.27 -56.89 -24.56
C VAL A 6 42.77 -56.03 -25.72
N LEU A 7 42.88 -56.49 -26.97
CA LEU A 7 42.32 -55.80 -28.13
C LEU A 7 40.79 -56.01 -28.26
N LEU A 8 40.26 -57.18 -27.85
CA LEU A 8 38.81 -57.40 -27.84
C LEU A 8 38.08 -56.74 -26.67
N SER A 9 38.70 -56.62 -25.48
CA SER A 9 38.06 -55.90 -24.35
C SER A 9 38.05 -54.37 -24.52
N VAL A 10 38.93 -53.81 -25.37
CA VAL A 10 38.90 -52.38 -25.75
C VAL A 10 37.90 -52.12 -26.88
N LEU A 11 37.56 -53.11 -27.70
CA LEU A 11 36.47 -53.02 -28.70
C LEU A 11 35.07 -53.36 -28.14
N PHE A 12 34.98 -54.12 -27.05
CA PHE A 12 33.69 -54.52 -26.43
C PHE A 12 33.13 -53.52 -25.40
N CYS A 13 33.96 -52.59 -24.87
CA CYS A 13 33.46 -51.44 -24.08
C CYS A 13 33.06 -50.22 -24.95
N LEU A 14 33.23 -50.30 -26.28
CA LEU A 14 32.92 -49.23 -27.23
C LEU A 14 31.78 -49.57 -28.22
N SER A 15 31.05 -50.67 -28.02
CA SER A 15 29.98 -51.11 -28.95
C SER A 15 28.70 -51.64 -28.30
N LEU A 16 28.59 -51.62 -26.97
CA LEU A 16 27.33 -51.79 -26.25
C LEU A 16 26.97 -50.44 -25.64
N TRP A 17 26.32 -49.58 -26.44
CA TRP A 17 25.26 -48.64 -26.09
C TRP A 17 24.84 -47.95 -27.40
N ALA A 18 24.31 -48.76 -28.33
CA ALA A 18 23.72 -48.29 -29.58
C ALA A 18 22.44 -49.08 -29.85
N ALA A 19 21.33 -48.53 -29.34
CA ALA A 19 19.91 -48.67 -29.70
C ALA A 19 19.11 -48.55 -28.39
N SER A 20 18.72 -47.37 -27.93
CA SER A 20 17.63 -46.61 -28.55
C SER A 20 17.45 -45.30 -27.78
N ALA A 21 17.53 -44.17 -28.48
CA ALA A 21 16.68 -42.99 -28.30
C ALA A 21 17.24 -41.86 -29.18
N ALA A 22 16.34 -41.21 -29.88
CA ALA A 22 16.61 -40.18 -30.86
C ALA A 22 17.02 -38.84 -30.23
N ALA A 23 17.74 -38.07 -31.04
CA ALA A 23 17.81 -36.60 -31.11
C ALA A 23 18.69 -35.82 -30.10
N ASN A 24 19.89 -35.53 -30.61
CA ASN A 24 20.50 -34.20 -30.78
C ASN A 24 20.77 -33.31 -29.54
N CYS A 25 22.05 -33.27 -29.16
CA CYS A 25 22.82 -32.02 -28.96
C CYS A 25 24.31 -32.31 -29.20
N PRO A 26 25.03 -31.45 -29.94
CA PRO A 26 26.46 -31.34 -29.71
C PRO A 26 26.98 -29.89 -29.52
N ALA A 27 27.88 -29.80 -28.55
CA ALA A 27 29.15 -29.08 -28.51
C ALA A 27 29.21 -27.56 -28.22
N GLY A 28 30.03 -27.23 -27.21
CA GLY A 28 30.87 -26.02 -27.22
C GLY A 28 31.08 -25.33 -25.87
N PHE A 29 32.12 -25.71 -25.13
CA PHE A 29 32.71 -24.91 -24.04
C PHE A 29 33.66 -23.84 -24.62
N LEU A 30 33.66 -22.62 -24.05
CA LEU A 30 34.85 -21.82 -23.71
C LEU A 30 34.49 -20.82 -22.59
N ASN A 31 35.44 -20.63 -21.67
CA ASN A 31 35.37 -19.83 -20.45
C ASN A 31 35.61 -18.32 -20.67
N GLU A 32 35.26 -17.55 -19.62
CA GLU A 32 35.92 -16.33 -19.10
C GLU A 32 35.69 -14.94 -19.74
N ILE A 33 35.09 -14.06 -18.91
CA ILE A 33 35.42 -12.66 -18.56
C ILE A 33 35.80 -11.69 -19.71
N PHE A 34 34.93 -10.72 -20.00
CA PHE A 34 35.12 -9.29 -19.66
C PHE A 34 33.88 -8.49 -20.05
N CYS A 35 33.50 -7.55 -19.19
CA CYS A 35 32.66 -6.42 -19.54
C CYS A 35 33.31 -5.69 -20.72
N ASP A 36 32.57 -5.45 -21.80
CA ASP A 36 32.81 -4.26 -22.60
C ASP A 36 31.53 -3.79 -23.28
N ASP A 37 31.50 -2.48 -23.36
CA ASP A 37 30.46 -1.54 -23.74
C ASP A 37 29.88 -1.82 -25.14
N PHE A 38 28.56 -2.05 -25.24
CA PHE A 38 27.91 -2.30 -26.53
C PHE A 38 27.92 -1.06 -27.44
N ASP A 39 28.20 0.12 -26.88
CA ASP A 39 28.33 1.37 -27.64
C ASP A 39 29.64 1.45 -28.48
N THR A 40 30.59 0.51 -28.32
CA THR A 40 31.89 0.54 -29.04
C THR A 40 31.95 -0.37 -30.28
N TYR A 41 31.06 -1.36 -30.42
CA TYR A 41 31.21 -2.41 -31.47
C TYR A 41 30.97 -1.90 -32.90
N CYS A 42 30.23 -0.80 -33.07
CA CYS A 42 29.95 -0.18 -34.37
C CYS A 42 30.51 1.26 -34.51
N SER A 43 31.13 1.83 -33.46
CA SER A 43 31.49 3.26 -33.43
C SER A 43 32.95 3.55 -33.78
N GLN A 44 33.80 2.53 -33.99
CA GLN A 44 35.17 2.79 -34.45
C GLN A 44 35.18 3.27 -35.90
N SER A 45 35.63 4.51 -36.09
CA SER A 45 35.74 5.21 -37.38
C SER A 45 36.74 4.59 -38.38
N SER A 46 37.38 3.47 -38.03
CA SER A 46 38.36 2.78 -38.86
C SER A 46 37.97 1.32 -39.08
N GLY A 47 36.88 1.11 -39.82
CA GLY A 47 36.59 -0.12 -40.57
C GLY A 47 36.30 -1.36 -39.71
N GLY A 48 35.01 -1.63 -39.49
CA GLY A 48 34.53 -2.91 -38.95
C GLY A 48 35.06 -4.12 -39.74
N HIS A 49 35.12 -5.27 -39.06
CA HIS A 49 35.78 -6.49 -39.52
C HIS A 49 35.34 -6.92 -40.94
N PRO A 50 36.27 -7.32 -41.84
CA PRO A 50 35.93 -7.74 -43.19
C PRO A 50 35.17 -9.08 -43.14
N GLY A 51 33.88 -9.03 -43.46
CA GLY A 51 33.04 -10.23 -43.63
C GLY A 51 31.79 -10.29 -42.75
N ASP A 52 31.61 -9.36 -41.80
CA ASP A 52 30.34 -9.28 -41.05
C ASP A 52 29.31 -8.47 -41.84
N THR A 53 28.29 -9.17 -42.34
CA THR A 53 27.19 -8.59 -43.14
C THR A 53 26.19 -7.79 -42.30
N LYS A 54 26.31 -7.81 -40.95
CA LYS A 54 25.41 -7.09 -40.05
C LYS A 54 25.85 -5.65 -39.75
N CYS A 55 27.04 -5.23 -40.20
CA CYS A 55 27.46 -3.82 -40.15
C CYS A 55 27.33 -3.19 -41.55
N PRO A 56 26.43 -2.22 -41.76
CA PRO A 56 26.23 -1.63 -43.09
C PRO A 56 27.43 -0.77 -43.49
N THR A 57 28.07 -1.11 -44.60
CA THR A 57 29.29 -0.45 -45.10
C THR A 57 29.08 0.91 -45.77
N SER A 58 27.89 1.52 -45.71
CA SER A 58 27.74 2.90 -46.20
C SER A 58 26.51 3.63 -45.65
N GLY A 59 26.77 4.68 -44.87
CA GLY A 59 26.06 5.96 -44.97
C GLY A 59 24.54 6.00 -44.76
N ALA A 60 23.98 5.24 -43.81
CA ALA A 60 22.57 5.37 -43.45
C ALA A 60 22.39 5.68 -41.95
N THR A 61 21.95 6.92 -41.68
CA THR A 61 21.39 7.34 -40.39
C THR A 61 20.09 6.58 -40.12
N ARG A 62 20.18 5.53 -39.30
CA ARG A 62 19.15 4.79 -38.55
C ARG A 62 19.56 3.31 -38.52
N VAL A 63 20.32 2.96 -37.49
CA VAL A 63 20.55 1.58 -37.09
C VAL A 63 19.83 1.44 -35.75
N ASP A 64 18.70 0.75 -35.75
CA ASP A 64 18.20 -0.02 -34.60
C ASP A 64 16.96 -0.82 -35.01
N GLN A 65 17.20 -1.86 -35.80
CA GLN A 65 16.33 -3.02 -35.84
C GLN A 65 17.20 -4.27 -35.80
N ARG A 66 16.90 -5.12 -34.80
CA ARG A 66 17.33 -6.52 -34.61
C ARG A 66 18.56 -6.75 -33.73
N LEU A 67 18.35 -6.62 -32.42
CA LEU A 67 18.96 -7.50 -31.41
C LEU A 67 17.86 -7.91 -30.41
N LYS A 68 17.28 -9.10 -30.60
CA LYS A 68 16.45 -9.81 -29.61
C LYS A 68 17.08 -11.19 -29.39
N GLU A 69 16.97 -11.65 -28.14
CA GLU A 69 17.13 -13.02 -27.60
C GLU A 69 18.55 -13.54 -27.28
N VAL A 70 18.95 -13.48 -25.99
CA VAL A 70 19.53 -14.61 -25.20
C VAL A 70 19.21 -14.40 -23.70
N TRP A 71 18.66 -15.43 -23.06
CA TRP A 71 18.21 -15.56 -21.65
C TRP A 71 19.39 -15.69 -20.64
N LEU A 72 19.28 -15.46 -19.32
CA LEU A 72 18.52 -16.24 -18.32
C LEU A 72 18.45 -15.51 -16.95
N ARG A 73 17.30 -15.56 -16.27
CA ARG A 73 17.20 -15.53 -14.80
C ARG A 73 16.28 -16.67 -14.36
N GLU A 74 16.69 -17.37 -13.32
CA GLU A 74 16.10 -18.61 -12.83
C GLU A 74 14.67 -18.45 -12.26
N PRO A 75 13.85 -19.52 -12.28
CA PRO A 75 12.55 -19.53 -11.61
C PRO A 75 12.75 -19.53 -10.10
N ARG A 76 12.12 -18.57 -9.39
CA ARG A 76 11.82 -18.76 -7.97
C ARG A 76 10.46 -19.44 -7.84
N ALA A 77 10.43 -20.42 -6.96
CA ALA A 77 9.25 -21.17 -6.60
C ALA A 77 8.22 -20.29 -5.87
N GLU A 78 6.97 -20.53 -6.24
CA GLU A 78 5.66 -20.40 -5.60
C GLU A 78 5.54 -19.66 -4.24
N ASP A 79 4.46 -18.86 -4.16
CA ASP A 79 3.82 -18.20 -2.98
C ASP A 79 3.89 -16.66 -2.83
N SER A 80 4.29 -15.90 -3.84
CA SER A 80 4.16 -14.43 -3.81
C SER A 80 3.37 -13.88 -5.00
N THR A 81 2.26 -13.22 -4.73
CA THR A 81 1.44 -12.52 -5.72
C THR A 81 1.96 -11.11 -5.96
N GLU A 82 2.37 -10.84 -7.20
CA GLU A 82 2.94 -9.56 -7.65
C GLU A 82 1.88 -8.71 -8.36
N MET A 83 1.55 -7.52 -7.82
CA MET A 83 0.78 -6.50 -8.55
C MET A 83 1.76 -5.57 -9.25
N ILE A 84 1.74 -5.53 -10.58
CA ILE A 84 2.53 -4.61 -11.40
C ILE A 84 1.60 -3.54 -11.98
N VAL A 85 1.86 -2.26 -11.70
CA VAL A 85 1.18 -1.12 -12.35
C VAL A 85 2.12 -0.52 -13.40
N GLU A 86 2.13 -1.10 -14.60
CA GLU A 86 2.83 -0.52 -15.77
C GLU A 86 1.90 0.42 -16.54
N GLU A 87 2.31 1.67 -16.76
CA GLU A 87 1.52 2.66 -17.51
C GLU A 87 1.58 2.46 -19.03
N GLY A 88 0.38 2.47 -19.64
CA GLY A 88 0.17 3.33 -20.80
C GLY A 88 -0.04 4.76 -20.28
N THR A 89 0.82 5.70 -20.66
CA THR A 89 0.88 7.08 -20.13
C THR A 89 -0.50 7.69 -19.80
N ALA A 90 -0.79 7.89 -18.53
CA ALA A 90 -1.86 8.75 -18.08
C ALA A 90 -1.24 9.95 -17.37
N ARG A 91 -1.28 11.11 -18.04
CA ARG A 91 -0.78 12.36 -17.49
C ARG A 91 -1.62 12.78 -16.27
N LEU A 92 -1.06 12.70 -15.06
CA LEU A 92 -1.57 13.44 -13.91
C LEU A 92 -1.28 14.93 -14.13
N THR A 93 -2.30 15.73 -14.40
CA THR A 93 -2.16 17.18 -14.66
C THR A 93 -2.72 17.98 -13.49
N SER A 94 -1.83 18.58 -12.70
CA SER A 94 -2.04 19.99 -12.31
C SER A 94 -1.43 20.83 -13.46
N GLY A 95 -2.26 21.45 -14.31
CA GLY A 95 -1.78 22.07 -15.57
C GLY A 95 -1.04 23.42 -15.40
N PRO A 96 -0.33 23.97 -16.43
CA PRO A 96 -0.28 23.54 -17.84
C PRO A 96 1.13 23.39 -18.56
N PHE A 97 1.25 22.30 -19.34
CA PHE A 97 1.98 21.99 -20.62
C PHE A 97 3.51 21.72 -20.83
N GLY A 98 3.78 20.54 -21.46
CA GLY A 98 4.79 20.21 -22.51
C GLY A 98 5.63 18.91 -22.26
N GLY A 99 5.40 17.70 -22.80
CA GLY A 99 5.54 17.14 -24.18
C GLY A 99 6.84 16.30 -24.38
N ARG A 100 6.87 14.95 -24.49
CA ARG A 100 6.88 14.10 -25.73
C ARG A 100 7.04 12.58 -25.42
N TYR A 101 6.49 11.73 -26.31
CA TYR A 101 6.60 10.25 -26.41
C TYR A 101 7.73 9.82 -27.38
N PRO A 102 8.21 8.55 -27.34
CA PRO A 102 8.09 7.71 -28.55
C PRO A 102 7.76 6.20 -28.33
N CYS A 103 6.67 5.77 -28.98
CA CYS A 103 6.41 4.55 -29.78
C CYS A 103 6.57 3.09 -29.24
N GLN A 104 5.40 2.42 -29.02
CA GLN A 104 4.97 1.02 -29.29
C GLN A 104 5.92 -0.16 -28.93
N GLY A 105 5.57 -1.23 -28.23
CA GLY A 105 4.31 -1.92 -27.90
C GLY A 105 4.59 -3.44 -28.02
N ASP A 106 4.45 -4.24 -26.95
CA ASP A 106 4.48 -5.71 -27.04
C ASP A 106 3.37 -6.29 -26.15
N ALA A 107 2.43 -6.97 -26.81
CA ALA A 107 1.32 -7.67 -26.19
C ALA A 107 1.76 -9.13 -25.98
N LYS A 108 2.07 -9.52 -24.73
CA LYS A 108 2.02 -10.89 -24.18
C LYS A 108 2.64 -10.96 -22.78
N LEU A 109 1.89 -10.48 -21.81
CA LEU A 109 1.78 -11.07 -20.47
C LEU A 109 0.26 -11.11 -20.18
N GLY A 110 -0.18 -11.86 -19.17
CA GLY A 110 -1.52 -11.71 -18.60
C GLY A 110 -1.63 -10.38 -17.83
N THR A 111 -1.22 -9.28 -18.46
CA THR A 111 -1.16 -7.92 -17.93
C THR A 111 -2.54 -7.30 -17.95
N GLU A 112 -3.02 -6.82 -16.80
CA GLU A 112 -3.99 -5.74 -16.82
C GLU A 112 -3.27 -4.41 -16.67
N THR A 113 -3.08 -3.73 -17.80
CA THR A 113 -2.77 -2.30 -17.83
C THR A 113 -3.94 -1.54 -17.22
N ILE A 114 -3.75 -0.87 -16.08
CA ILE A 114 -4.80 -0.04 -15.52
C ILE A 114 -4.89 1.26 -16.36
N ARG A 115 -5.81 1.26 -17.32
CA ARG A 115 -5.84 2.24 -18.41
C ARG A 115 -6.59 3.55 -18.14
N ASP A 116 -7.18 3.74 -16.96
CA ASP A 116 -7.96 4.94 -16.64
C ASP A 116 -7.45 5.60 -15.36
N TRP A 117 -6.57 6.58 -15.50
CA TRP A 117 -6.70 7.86 -14.78
C TRP A 117 -7.26 8.85 -15.81
N VAL A 118 -8.54 8.71 -16.18
CA VAL A 118 -9.18 9.71 -17.04
C VAL A 118 -9.56 10.87 -16.15
N HIS A 119 -8.78 11.94 -16.24
CA HIS A 119 -9.23 13.26 -15.83
C HIS A 119 -10.47 13.61 -16.67
N SER A 120 -11.65 13.35 -16.11
CA SER A 120 -12.88 13.95 -16.62
C SER A 120 -12.74 15.46 -16.44
N PRO A 121 -13.03 16.29 -17.46
CA PRO A 121 -12.98 17.75 -17.35
C PRO A 121 -14.13 18.33 -16.48
N TYR A 122 -14.88 17.48 -15.79
CA TYR A 122 -15.92 17.84 -14.82
C TYR A 122 -15.36 17.67 -13.39
N PRO A 123 -15.84 18.43 -12.39
CA PRO A 123 -15.50 18.18 -10.99
C PRO A 123 -15.97 16.76 -10.65
N LEU A 124 -15.04 15.81 -10.68
CA LEU A 124 -15.28 14.47 -10.18
C LEU A 124 -15.59 14.59 -8.69
N SER A 125 -16.55 13.79 -8.22
CA SER A 125 -16.69 13.56 -6.77
C SER A 125 -15.36 13.01 -6.24
N ALA A 126 -15.09 13.21 -4.96
CA ALA A 126 -13.83 12.80 -4.33
C ALA A 126 -13.48 11.31 -4.54
N ASP A 127 -14.45 10.50 -4.97
CA ASP A 127 -14.37 9.05 -5.17
C ASP A 127 -13.41 8.59 -6.29
N ASP A 128 -13.20 9.39 -7.36
CA ASP A 128 -12.46 8.93 -8.55
C ASP A 128 -10.92 9.00 -8.46
N GLN A 129 -10.36 9.53 -7.35
CA GLN A 129 -8.90 9.57 -7.13
C GLN A 129 -8.37 8.39 -6.30
N ILE A 130 -9.26 7.55 -5.78
CA ILE A 130 -8.90 6.40 -4.93
C ILE A 130 -8.92 5.16 -5.82
N ARG A 131 -7.76 4.54 -6.07
CA ARG A 131 -7.74 3.17 -6.60
C ARG A 131 -7.99 2.23 -5.44
N ASN A 132 -9.24 1.79 -5.32
CA ASN A 132 -9.62 0.80 -4.33
C ASN A 132 -8.87 -0.52 -4.62
N LEU A 133 -7.95 -0.93 -3.73
CA LEU A 133 -7.26 -2.21 -3.88
C LEU A 133 -8.18 -3.38 -3.55
N SER A 134 -9.35 -3.19 -2.93
CA SER A 134 -10.24 -4.26 -2.49
C SER A 134 -10.51 -5.29 -3.59
N TRP A 135 -10.89 -4.84 -4.79
CA TRP A 135 -11.11 -5.74 -5.93
C TRP A 135 -9.86 -6.52 -6.34
N ARG A 136 -8.67 -5.89 -6.23
CA ARG A 136 -7.40 -6.55 -6.52
C ARG A 136 -7.03 -7.55 -5.43
N VAL A 137 -7.16 -7.18 -4.16
CA VAL A 137 -6.96 -8.07 -3.01
C VAL A 137 -7.86 -9.29 -3.15
N GLU A 138 -9.13 -9.12 -3.49
CA GLU A 138 -10.06 -10.21 -3.79
C GLU A 138 -9.61 -11.06 -4.98
N SER A 139 -9.13 -10.44 -6.07
CA SER A 139 -8.66 -11.18 -7.25
C SER A 139 -7.37 -11.96 -7.01
N VAL A 140 -6.52 -11.46 -6.11
CA VAL A 140 -5.15 -11.94 -5.89
C VAL A 140 -5.12 -12.99 -4.77
N PHE A 141 -5.82 -12.73 -3.67
CA PHE A 141 -5.84 -13.59 -2.49
C PHE A 141 -7.14 -14.39 -2.38
N GLY A 142 -8.10 -14.18 -3.28
CA GLY A 142 -9.42 -14.80 -3.24
C GLY A 142 -10.49 -13.86 -2.67
N SER A 143 -11.73 -14.00 -3.14
CA SER A 143 -12.85 -13.10 -2.82
C SER A 143 -13.24 -13.08 -1.34
N THR A 144 -12.70 -14.00 -0.53
CA THR A 144 -12.88 -14.01 0.92
C THR A 144 -11.97 -13.00 1.61
N ASN A 145 -10.96 -12.44 0.94
CA ASN A 145 -10.01 -11.50 1.54
C ASN A 145 -10.38 -10.07 1.19
N THR A 146 -10.62 -9.25 2.21
CA THR A 146 -10.95 -7.82 2.06
C THR A 146 -9.75 -6.92 2.33
N ALA A 147 -8.71 -7.44 2.99
CA ALA A 147 -7.50 -6.71 3.33
C ALA A 147 -6.30 -7.64 3.45
N VAL A 148 -5.10 -7.06 3.42
CA VAL A 148 -3.82 -7.73 3.62
C VAL A 148 -3.06 -7.09 4.77
N VAL A 149 -2.26 -7.87 5.48
CA VAL A 149 -1.39 -7.39 6.55
C VAL A 149 0.05 -7.81 6.31
N GLY A 150 0.99 -6.90 6.51
CA GLY A 150 2.40 -7.25 6.55
C GLY A 150 2.73 -7.99 7.84
N THR A 151 3.23 -9.22 7.74
CA THR A 151 3.72 -10.01 8.88
C THR A 151 5.24 -10.19 8.78
N THR A 152 5.90 -10.63 9.85
CA THR A 152 7.34 -10.93 9.79
C THR A 152 7.66 -12.04 8.79
N ASP A 153 6.81 -13.08 8.71
CA ASP A 153 7.00 -14.25 7.84
C ASP A 153 6.49 -14.01 6.42
N GLN A 154 5.46 -13.18 6.27
CA GLN A 154 4.88 -12.76 4.99
C GLN A 154 4.80 -11.22 4.97
N PRO A 155 5.92 -10.52 4.71
CA PRO A 155 5.93 -9.08 4.68
C PRO A 155 5.13 -8.56 3.49
N LEU A 156 4.47 -7.42 3.67
CA LEU A 156 3.79 -6.70 2.61
C LEU A 156 4.75 -5.69 2.01
N ILE A 157 4.96 -5.72 0.70
CA ILE A 157 6.00 -4.95 0.00
C ILE A 157 5.33 -3.99 -0.98
N LEU A 158 5.67 -2.71 -0.87
CA LEU A 158 5.36 -1.67 -1.84
C LEU A 158 6.66 -1.19 -2.47
N GLU A 159 6.77 -1.26 -3.79
CA GLU A 159 7.91 -0.73 -4.54
C GLU A 159 7.42 0.28 -5.56
N TYR A 160 8.17 1.35 -5.78
CA TYR A 160 7.85 2.32 -6.82
C TYR A 160 9.07 3.16 -7.18
N MET A 161 9.06 3.72 -8.38
CA MET A 161 9.97 4.77 -8.78
C MET A 161 9.33 6.14 -8.52
N VAL A 162 10.11 7.10 -8.01
CA VAL A 162 9.72 8.50 -7.91
C VAL A 162 10.75 9.43 -8.56
N ASP A 163 10.29 10.41 -9.33
CA ASP A 163 11.12 11.43 -10.00
C ASP A 163 10.46 12.82 -9.93
N GLY A 164 11.26 13.87 -9.84
CA GLY A 164 10.84 15.28 -9.87
C GLY A 164 10.66 15.84 -11.29
N GLY A 165 10.44 14.96 -12.27
CA GLY A 165 10.16 15.31 -13.66
C GLY A 165 11.28 16.09 -14.38
N GLY A 166 10.90 17.10 -15.17
CA GLY A 166 11.79 17.79 -16.11
C GLY A 166 12.83 18.74 -15.50
N SER A 167 12.72 19.08 -14.22
CA SER A 167 13.61 20.04 -13.56
C SER A 167 14.53 19.43 -12.50
N ASN A 168 14.40 18.13 -12.19
CA ASN A 168 15.13 17.44 -11.10
C ASN A 168 14.96 18.13 -9.74
N LYS A 169 13.80 18.77 -9.50
CA LYS A 169 13.54 19.56 -8.29
C LYS A 169 12.40 18.94 -7.51
N ILE A 170 12.63 17.74 -7.02
CA ILE A 170 11.67 17.02 -6.19
C ILE A 170 11.55 17.66 -4.79
N ASP A 171 12.53 18.47 -4.40
CA ASP A 171 12.71 19.05 -3.08
C ASP A 171 11.62 20.05 -2.65
N TRP A 172 10.85 20.59 -3.60
CA TRP A 172 9.76 21.52 -3.35
C TRP A 172 8.40 20.83 -3.36
N ASP A 173 8.37 19.57 -3.79
CA ASP A 173 7.12 18.87 -4.05
C ASP A 173 6.54 18.22 -2.80
N ASN A 174 5.25 17.93 -2.91
CA ASN A 174 4.50 17.17 -1.93
C ASN A 174 3.74 16.08 -2.67
N GLY A 175 3.98 14.84 -2.27
CA GLY A 175 3.29 13.66 -2.75
C GLY A 175 3.92 12.41 -2.16
N TYR A 176 3.09 11.43 -1.87
CA TYR A 176 3.51 10.14 -1.38
C TYR A 176 2.60 9.05 -1.94
N ILE A 177 3.07 7.81 -1.85
CA ILE A 177 2.21 6.64 -1.98
C ILE A 177 1.89 6.16 -0.56
N GLU A 178 0.61 5.91 -0.29
CA GLU A 178 0.18 5.35 0.98
C GLU A 178 -0.61 4.05 0.78
N VAL A 179 -0.39 3.11 1.70
CA VAL A 179 -1.22 1.92 1.88
C VAL A 179 -2.11 2.17 3.08
N THR A 180 -3.42 1.96 2.92
CA THR A 180 -4.40 2.28 3.96
C THR A 180 -5.49 1.21 4.09
N LEU A 181 -6.16 1.20 5.25
CA LEU A 181 -7.44 0.54 5.47
C LEU A 181 -8.56 1.56 5.28
N ASP A 182 -9.12 1.57 4.08
CA ASP A 182 -10.33 2.30 3.72
C ASP A 182 -11.55 1.58 4.31
N ASP A 183 -12.27 2.25 5.20
CA ASP A 183 -13.50 1.74 5.82
C ASP A 183 -14.76 2.07 5.01
N GLY A 184 -14.60 2.70 3.84
CA GLY A 184 -15.68 3.17 2.98
C GLY A 184 -16.38 4.43 3.48
N ASN A 185 -15.93 5.02 4.60
CA ASN A 185 -16.46 6.26 5.12
C ASN A 185 -15.56 7.43 4.71
N GLU A 186 -15.94 8.12 3.63
CA GLU A 186 -15.24 9.33 3.13
C GLU A 186 -15.04 10.44 4.19
N ASN A 187 -15.82 10.43 5.28
CA ASN A 187 -15.67 11.39 6.37
C ASN A 187 -14.66 10.93 7.43
N ASN A 188 -14.29 9.65 7.44
CA ASN A 188 -13.32 9.11 8.36
C ASN A 188 -11.90 9.42 7.87
N LYS A 189 -11.39 10.59 8.25
CA LYS A 189 -10.00 10.97 7.97
C LYS A 189 -8.95 10.04 8.59
N LEU A 190 -9.31 9.06 9.41
CA LEU A 190 -8.35 8.14 10.01
C LEU A 190 -7.71 7.20 8.99
N ASP A 191 -8.24 7.10 7.77
CA ASP A 191 -7.75 6.28 6.66
C ASP A 191 -6.71 7.00 5.75
N THR A 192 -6.11 8.10 6.22
CA THR A 192 -5.07 8.83 5.47
C THR A 192 -3.90 9.20 6.36
N ALA A 193 -2.72 9.32 5.77
CA ALA A 193 -1.55 9.84 6.46
C ALA A 193 -1.81 11.26 6.95
N ASN A 194 -1.50 11.52 8.22
CA ASN A 194 -1.86 12.78 8.88
C ASN A 194 -1.05 13.95 8.31
N THR A 195 -1.71 14.83 7.57
CA THR A 195 -1.12 16.06 7.02
C THR A 195 -1.71 17.32 7.66
N ASP A 196 -2.28 17.18 8.86
CA ASP A 196 -2.76 18.32 9.65
C ASP A 196 -1.59 19.28 9.94
N TYR A 197 -1.85 20.57 9.73
CA TYR A 197 -0.80 21.57 9.60
C TYR A 197 -1.08 22.80 10.45
N ALA A 198 -0.03 23.59 10.69
CA ALA A 198 -0.13 24.96 11.15
C ALA A 198 0.60 25.86 10.17
N ASP A 199 0.12 27.08 10.00
CA ASP A 199 0.82 28.04 9.15
C ASP A 199 2.13 28.49 9.81
N SER A 200 3.16 28.65 8.98
CA SER A 200 4.44 29.25 9.37
C SER A 200 4.24 30.69 9.84
N PRO A 201 5.22 31.27 10.55
CA PRO A 201 5.27 32.71 10.71
C PRO A 201 5.27 33.42 9.34
N ASP A 202 4.73 34.64 9.31
CA ASP A 202 4.82 35.52 8.14
C ASP A 202 6.29 35.92 7.91
N CYS A 203 6.87 35.46 6.79
CA CYS A 203 8.28 35.69 6.48
C CYS A 203 8.63 37.18 6.30
N SER A 204 7.64 38.04 6.03
CA SER A 204 7.86 39.48 5.89
C SER A 204 8.16 40.16 7.23
N VAL A 205 7.68 39.56 8.33
CA VAL A 205 7.91 40.03 9.69
C VAL A 205 9.01 39.23 10.36
N TYR A 206 9.06 37.93 10.09
CA TYR A 206 9.99 37.00 10.72
C TYR A 206 11.43 37.17 10.21
N CYS A 207 11.63 37.47 8.93
CA CYS A 207 12.96 37.62 8.36
C CYS A 207 13.49 39.06 8.41
N ASN A 208 14.82 39.19 8.54
CA ASN A 208 15.54 40.45 8.40
C ASN A 208 16.76 40.26 7.46
N PRO A 209 16.73 40.79 6.23
CA PRO A 209 15.70 41.67 5.68
C PRO A 209 14.34 40.96 5.48
N PRO A 210 13.22 41.70 5.51
CA PRO A 210 11.89 41.19 5.21
C PRO A 210 11.83 40.45 3.87
N ILE A 211 11.13 39.32 3.85
CA ILE A 211 10.92 38.53 2.65
C ILE A 211 9.42 38.45 2.40
N ALA A 212 8.97 38.98 1.26
CA ALA A 212 7.55 39.04 0.91
C ALA A 212 7.00 37.66 0.49
N PHE A 213 6.77 36.78 1.46
CA PHE A 213 6.11 35.49 1.30
C PHE A 213 5.00 35.32 2.33
N GLU A 214 3.86 34.83 1.86
CA GLU A 214 2.74 34.45 2.71
C GLU A 214 3.11 33.25 3.60
N PRO A 215 2.46 33.13 4.78
CA PRO A 215 2.56 31.93 5.62
C PRO A 215 2.36 30.65 4.81
N MET A 216 3.16 29.63 5.11
CA MET A 216 3.11 28.35 4.42
C MET A 216 2.70 27.25 5.39
N PRO A 217 1.93 26.24 4.94
CA PRO A 217 1.52 25.16 5.80
C PRO A 217 2.73 24.32 6.22
N ILE A 218 2.83 24.01 7.51
CA ILE A 218 3.82 23.11 8.10
C ILE A 218 3.08 21.95 8.75
N VAL A 219 3.33 20.72 8.28
CA VAL A 219 2.73 19.51 8.86
C VAL A 219 3.17 19.37 10.31
N CYS A 220 2.22 19.20 11.23
CA CYS A 220 2.52 19.21 12.68
C CYS A 220 2.90 17.83 13.22
N ALA A 221 2.45 16.74 12.58
CA ALA A 221 2.69 15.36 13.01
C ALA A 221 4.10 14.88 12.65
N GLN A 222 5.16 15.57 13.11
CA GLN A 222 6.55 15.24 12.80
C GLN A 222 7.24 14.53 13.96
N GLY A 223 7.85 13.36 13.71
CA GLY A 223 8.59 12.60 14.72
C GLY A 223 10.00 13.14 15.00
N ASN A 224 10.61 13.81 14.03
CA ASN A 224 11.96 14.36 14.13
C ASN A 224 12.12 15.73 13.42
N PRO A 225 11.36 16.77 13.84
CA PRO A 225 11.38 18.06 13.18
C PRO A 225 12.79 18.69 13.22
N ILE A 226 13.17 19.35 12.13
CA ILE A 226 14.49 19.99 11.98
C ILE A 226 14.38 21.46 12.36
N GLY A 227 14.02 21.69 13.62
CA GLY A 227 13.74 23.04 14.13
C GLY A 227 12.51 23.06 15.02
N PRO A 228 12.21 24.20 15.63
CA PRO A 228 10.98 24.37 16.38
C PRO A 228 9.79 24.36 15.41
N LEU A 229 8.79 23.55 15.71
CA LEU A 229 7.49 23.63 15.03
C LEU A 229 6.78 24.95 15.38
N PRO A 230 5.86 25.44 14.52
CA PRO A 230 4.98 26.55 14.88
C PRO A 230 4.30 26.32 16.22
N ALA A 231 4.10 27.39 17.00
CA ALA A 231 3.48 27.31 18.33
C ALA A 231 2.04 26.75 18.31
N ALA A 232 1.38 26.79 17.15
CA ALA A 232 0.06 26.20 16.94
C ALA A 232 0.10 24.67 16.77
N CYS A 233 1.25 24.08 16.44
CA CYS A 233 1.40 22.63 16.41
C CYS A 233 1.42 22.06 17.84
N PRO A 234 0.63 21.01 18.12
CA PRO A 234 0.72 20.29 19.38
C PRO A 234 2.11 19.70 19.59
N ASN A 235 2.56 19.67 20.84
CA ASN A 235 3.80 18.95 21.18
C ASN A 235 3.54 17.44 21.07
N VAL A 236 4.10 16.81 20.04
CA VAL A 236 3.91 15.37 19.71
C VAL A 236 4.32 14.40 20.82
N LEU A 237 5.20 14.80 21.75
CA LEU A 237 5.62 13.94 22.87
C LEU A 237 4.60 13.95 24.02
N THR A 238 3.95 15.08 24.25
CA THR A 238 2.96 15.24 25.34
C THR A 238 1.53 15.02 24.86
N ASN A 239 1.28 15.27 23.58
CA ASN A 239 -0.01 15.15 22.90
C ASN A 239 0.25 14.52 21.54
N PRO A 240 0.50 13.20 21.47
CA PRO A 240 0.76 12.54 20.21
C PRO A 240 -0.46 12.65 19.27
N PRO A 241 -0.26 12.75 17.94
CA PRO A 241 -1.36 12.76 16.99
C PRO A 241 -2.15 11.44 17.06
N PRO A 242 -3.41 11.43 16.62
CA PRO A 242 -4.18 10.19 16.54
C PRO A 242 -3.49 9.21 15.59
N ILE A 243 -3.53 7.91 15.94
CA ILE A 243 -3.10 6.85 15.02
C ILE A 243 -4.09 6.83 13.85
N ARG A 244 -3.55 6.82 12.64
CA ARG A 244 -4.25 6.69 11.36
C ARG A 244 -3.98 5.29 10.80
N GLN A 245 -4.95 4.73 10.12
CA GLN A 245 -4.91 3.44 9.45
C GLN A 245 -4.16 3.49 8.12
N SER A 246 -2.99 4.13 8.10
CA SER A 246 -2.20 4.36 6.88
C SER A 246 -0.70 4.26 7.16
N ILE A 247 0.06 3.76 6.20
CA ILE A 247 1.52 3.89 6.14
C ILE A 247 1.85 4.50 4.78
N ALA A 248 2.73 5.50 4.77
CA ALA A 248 3.06 6.22 3.55
C ALA A 248 4.56 6.40 3.39
N ALA A 249 5.00 6.54 2.14
CA ALA A 249 6.37 6.93 1.81
C ALA A 249 6.37 7.89 0.61
N GLY A 250 7.24 8.90 0.64
CA GLY A 250 7.36 9.84 -0.46
C GLY A 250 8.03 11.16 -0.09
N VAL A 251 7.64 12.21 -0.80
CA VAL A 251 8.24 13.53 -0.71
C VAL A 251 7.25 14.48 -0.09
N LEU A 252 7.66 15.14 0.99
CA LEU A 252 6.81 16.06 1.71
C LEU A 252 7.65 17.26 2.12
N SER A 253 7.69 18.28 1.26
CA SER A 253 8.37 19.54 1.56
C SER A 253 7.72 20.29 2.73
N LEU A 254 6.41 20.14 2.94
CA LEU A 254 5.67 20.78 4.05
C LEU A 254 6.10 20.31 5.45
N ILE A 255 7.00 19.33 5.55
CA ILE A 255 7.61 18.95 6.82
C ILE A 255 8.74 19.90 7.23
N ASP A 256 9.16 20.80 6.35
CA ASP A 256 10.14 21.83 6.65
C ASP A 256 9.62 22.82 7.71
N PRO A 257 10.21 22.86 8.92
CA PRO A 257 9.74 23.75 9.98
C PRO A 257 10.20 25.21 9.78
N ASP A 258 11.10 25.50 8.82
CA ASP A 258 11.56 26.86 8.51
C ASP A 258 11.42 27.18 7.01
N PRO A 259 10.19 27.25 6.47
CA PRO A 259 9.96 27.55 5.04
C PRO A 259 10.39 28.97 4.65
N CYS A 260 10.72 29.83 5.61
CA CYS A 260 11.20 31.18 5.33
C CYS A 260 12.70 31.19 4.97
N HIS A 261 13.49 30.29 5.56
CA HIS A 261 14.94 30.21 5.38
C HIS A 261 15.64 31.59 5.51
N CYS A 262 15.32 32.34 6.58
CA CYS A 262 15.80 33.71 6.73
C CYS A 262 17.33 33.78 6.72
N GLY A 263 17.89 34.65 5.88
CA GLY A 263 19.35 34.84 5.74
C GLY A 263 20.04 33.87 4.76
N SER A 264 19.31 32.92 4.18
CA SER A 264 19.79 32.13 3.04
C SER A 264 19.62 32.91 1.74
N THR A 265 20.55 32.73 0.80
CA THR A 265 20.35 33.16 -0.61
C THR A 265 19.56 32.13 -1.41
N GLN A 266 19.16 31.01 -0.81
CA GLN A 266 18.29 30.02 -1.46
C GLN A 266 16.89 30.58 -1.68
N ALA A 267 16.15 29.92 -2.57
CA ALA A 267 14.73 30.20 -2.76
C ALA A 267 13.97 30.01 -1.44
N HIS A 268 12.93 30.83 -1.23
CA HIS A 268 12.08 30.75 -0.06
C HIS A 268 10.88 29.85 -0.33
N GLY A 269 10.54 29.04 0.66
CA GLY A 269 9.45 28.07 0.68
C GLY A 269 9.85 26.78 1.36
N PRO A 270 8.89 25.88 1.59
CA PRO A 270 9.15 24.57 2.20
C PRO A 270 10.04 23.76 1.27
N VAL A 271 11.13 23.23 1.82
CA VAL A 271 12.07 22.40 1.08
C VAL A 271 12.42 21.14 1.85
N ASN A 272 12.33 20.00 1.20
CA ASN A 272 12.81 18.74 1.73
C ASN A 272 13.41 17.83 0.66
N TYR A 273 14.70 17.60 0.78
CA TYR A 273 15.50 16.78 -0.12
C TYR A 273 15.46 15.27 0.18
N HIS A 274 14.80 14.87 1.26
CA HIS A 274 14.89 13.52 1.79
C HIS A 274 13.59 12.75 1.60
N LEU A 275 13.69 11.43 1.49
CA LEU A 275 12.54 10.55 1.58
C LEU A 275 11.90 10.68 2.97
N ASN A 276 10.57 10.73 3.00
CA ASN A 276 9.77 10.79 4.20
C ASN A 276 8.93 9.53 4.31
N VAL A 277 8.69 9.11 5.54
CA VAL A 277 7.83 7.96 5.84
C VAL A 277 6.84 8.31 6.92
N TYR A 278 5.61 7.81 6.80
CA TYR A 278 4.57 7.92 7.80
C TYR A 278 4.36 6.57 8.45
N ASP A 279 4.54 6.47 9.77
CA ASP A 279 4.51 5.19 10.51
C ASP A 279 3.10 4.76 10.97
N GLY A 280 2.06 5.52 10.61
CA GLY A 280 0.72 5.41 11.17
C GLY A 280 0.36 6.52 12.15
N GLN A 281 1.31 7.30 12.64
CA GLN A 281 1.06 8.39 13.59
C GLN A 281 1.85 9.66 13.25
N MET A 282 3.12 9.52 12.88
CA MET A 282 4.03 10.63 12.60
C MET A 282 4.79 10.44 11.29
N TRP A 283 5.13 11.57 10.69
CA TRP A 283 6.07 11.67 9.59
C TRP A 283 7.51 11.74 10.09
N TRP A 284 8.38 10.99 9.44
CA TRP A 284 9.80 10.93 9.72
C TRP A 284 10.60 11.30 8.47
N ILE A 285 11.53 12.23 8.63
CA ILE A 285 12.52 12.55 7.60
C ILE A 285 13.65 11.53 7.73
N LEU A 286 13.89 10.74 6.69
CA LEU A 286 14.96 9.74 6.70
C LEU A 286 16.30 10.41 6.38
N ARG A 287 17.33 10.15 7.19
CA ARG A 287 18.69 10.71 7.05
C ARG A 287 19.74 9.69 7.47
N SER A 288 21.01 9.92 7.11
CA SER A 288 22.15 9.00 7.32
C SER A 288 22.49 8.62 8.76
N ASN A 289 21.72 9.06 9.75
CA ASN A 289 21.94 8.74 11.17
C ASN A 289 20.67 8.63 12.03
N ASN A 290 19.48 8.41 11.45
CA ASN A 290 18.22 8.33 12.22
C ASN A 290 17.27 7.31 11.56
N PRO A 291 16.87 6.19 12.22
CA PRO A 291 16.04 6.19 13.41
C PRO A 291 16.60 5.21 14.45
N ARG A 292 17.65 5.59 15.18
CA ARG A 292 18.03 4.86 16.38
C ARG A 292 17.71 5.74 17.57
N THR A 293 16.70 5.31 18.33
CA THR A 293 16.46 5.66 19.75
C THR A 293 17.36 6.77 20.30
N SER A 294 16.97 8.02 20.11
CA SER A 294 17.58 9.14 20.84
C SER A 294 17.07 9.17 22.28
N THR A 295 17.43 8.17 23.08
CA THR A 295 17.55 8.39 24.53
C THR A 295 18.75 9.27 24.87
N GLY A 296 19.52 9.72 23.87
CA GLY A 296 20.51 10.77 23.99
C GLY A 296 20.00 12.05 23.35
N SER A 297 19.77 13.09 24.15
CA SER A 297 19.59 14.45 23.64
C SER A 297 20.85 14.84 22.86
N ILE A 298 20.76 14.88 21.53
CA ILE A 298 21.61 15.79 20.78
C ILE A 298 20.86 17.11 20.88
N ALA A 299 21.32 17.97 21.80
CA ALA A 299 20.88 19.35 21.82
C ALA A 299 21.01 19.91 20.40
N PRO A 300 19.95 20.47 19.80
CA PRO A 300 20.07 21.15 18.52
C PRO A 300 21.16 22.20 18.70
N ARG A 301 22.26 22.10 17.93
CA ARG A 301 23.22 23.21 17.90
C ARG A 301 22.44 24.42 17.40
N GLY A 302 22.28 25.40 18.30
CA GLY A 302 21.21 26.38 18.23
C GLY A 302 21.16 27.23 16.97
N GLY A 303 19.95 27.70 16.66
CA GLY A 303 19.68 29.00 16.04
C GLY A 303 20.29 29.32 14.67
N ALA A 304 20.87 28.36 13.94
CA ALA A 304 21.38 28.59 12.60
C ALA A 304 20.36 28.12 11.55
N PRO A 305 20.13 28.90 10.47
CA PRO A 305 19.51 28.39 9.25
C PRO A 305 20.31 27.17 8.79
N MET A 306 19.64 26.20 8.14
CA MET A 306 20.34 25.07 7.54
C MET A 306 21.57 25.59 6.78
N PRO A 307 22.80 25.09 7.08
CA PRO A 307 23.83 25.23 6.07
C PRO A 307 23.29 24.53 4.81
N PRO A 308 23.44 25.12 3.61
CA PRO A 308 23.12 24.40 2.39
C PRO A 308 23.80 23.03 2.44
N PRO A 309 23.15 21.96 1.93
CA PRO A 309 23.74 20.62 1.92
C PRO A 309 25.18 20.76 1.44
N GLN A 310 26.13 20.42 2.31
CA GLN A 310 27.51 20.51 1.89
C GLN A 310 27.66 19.49 0.76
N PRO A 311 28.43 19.77 -0.31
CA PRO A 311 28.61 18.83 -1.41
C PRO A 311 29.09 17.41 -1.00
N GLN A 312 29.54 17.24 0.24
CA GLN A 312 29.91 15.96 0.83
C GLN A 312 28.76 15.19 1.53
N ASP A 313 27.60 15.81 1.76
CA ASP A 313 26.46 15.15 2.41
C ASP A 313 25.70 14.26 1.41
N LEU A 314 25.61 14.68 0.15
CA LEU A 314 24.75 14.15 -0.93
C LEU A 314 25.13 12.77 -1.51
N SER A 315 26.04 12.01 -0.90
CA SER A 315 26.55 10.77 -1.52
C SER A 315 26.93 9.66 -0.54
N THR A 316 26.34 9.65 0.67
CA THR A 316 26.65 8.61 1.68
C THR A 316 25.51 7.62 1.81
N PRO A 317 25.77 6.29 1.76
CA PRO A 317 24.75 5.29 2.09
C PRO A 317 24.06 5.61 3.41
N GLY A 318 22.74 5.63 3.39
CA GLY A 318 21.89 6.01 4.52
C GLY A 318 21.36 7.43 4.44
N GLU A 319 21.84 8.31 3.54
CA GLU A 319 21.39 9.71 3.50
C GLU A 319 19.94 9.87 3.02
N PHE A 320 19.32 8.89 2.35
CA PHE A 320 17.95 8.97 1.84
C PHE A 320 17.64 10.25 1.03
N SER A 321 18.67 10.85 0.42
CA SER A 321 18.53 12.02 -0.44
C SER A 321 17.92 11.64 -1.78
N LEU A 322 16.94 12.43 -2.21
CA LEU A 322 16.26 12.29 -3.49
C LEU A 322 16.94 13.13 -4.60
N ASN A 323 17.97 13.89 -4.23
CA ASN A 323 18.66 14.87 -5.07
C ASN A 323 20.02 14.37 -5.63
N GLY A 324 20.18 13.07 -5.85
CA GLY A 324 21.47 12.44 -6.18
C GLY A 324 22.16 12.87 -7.48
N ALA A 325 21.57 13.76 -8.29
CA ALA A 325 22.17 14.19 -9.55
C ALA A 325 22.84 15.58 -9.46
N THR A 326 24.11 15.62 -9.06
CA THR A 326 24.89 16.87 -8.95
C THR A 326 25.17 17.59 -10.29
N ASN A 327 24.83 17.00 -11.44
CA ASN A 327 25.17 17.52 -12.78
C ASN A 327 23.99 17.59 -13.76
N GLY A 328 22.78 17.89 -13.27
CA GLY A 328 21.61 18.12 -14.15
C GLY A 328 21.05 16.87 -14.83
N GLY A 329 21.49 15.68 -14.45
CA GLY A 329 20.84 14.41 -14.81
C GLY A 329 19.55 14.21 -14.03
N LYS A 330 18.58 13.49 -14.59
CA LYS A 330 17.41 13.03 -13.83
C LYS A 330 17.84 12.00 -12.80
N SER A 331 17.44 12.19 -11.54
CA SER A 331 17.62 11.22 -10.46
C SER A 331 16.40 10.33 -10.41
N PHE A 332 16.58 9.04 -10.73
CA PHE A 332 15.55 8.03 -10.53
C PHE A 332 15.71 7.44 -9.13
N ASN A 333 14.65 7.53 -8.34
CA ASN A 333 14.63 7.08 -6.96
C ASN A 333 13.68 5.89 -6.86
N TRP A 334 14.22 4.67 -6.73
CA TRP A 334 13.42 3.49 -6.42
C TRP A 334 13.25 3.38 -4.91
N VAL A 335 12.01 3.37 -4.46
CA VAL A 335 11.63 3.19 -3.06
C VAL A 335 11.04 1.81 -2.90
N THR A 336 11.52 1.05 -1.92
CA THR A 336 10.95 -0.21 -1.47
C THR A 336 10.59 -0.07 0.01
N LEU A 337 9.31 -0.25 0.33
CA LEU A 337 8.74 -0.25 1.66
C LEU A 337 8.33 -1.69 1.99
N THR A 338 8.98 -2.30 2.99
CA THR A 338 8.70 -3.68 3.45
C THR A 338 8.04 -3.64 4.82
N ILE A 339 6.74 -3.89 4.88
CA ILE A 339 5.90 -3.81 6.06
C ILE A 339 5.81 -5.19 6.73
N ARG A 340 6.15 -5.25 8.02
CA ARG A 340 6.13 -6.46 8.88
C ARG A 340 5.14 -6.27 10.04
N THR A 341 5.02 -7.27 10.93
CA THR A 341 4.03 -7.28 12.01
C THR A 341 4.08 -6.00 12.88
N THR A 342 5.27 -5.56 13.29
CA THR A 342 5.44 -4.41 14.20
C THR A 342 6.41 -3.35 13.68
N THR A 343 7.06 -3.61 12.55
CA THR A 343 8.07 -2.74 11.96
C THR A 343 7.89 -2.62 10.46
N PHE A 344 8.61 -1.69 9.84
CA PHE A 344 8.82 -1.67 8.41
C PHE A 344 10.26 -1.29 8.07
N ASP A 345 10.72 -1.80 6.94
CA ASP A 345 12.01 -1.47 6.36
C ASP A 345 11.79 -0.53 5.17
N VAL A 346 12.70 0.44 4.99
CA VAL A 346 12.69 1.34 3.84
C VAL A 346 14.03 1.30 3.15
N GLN A 347 13.99 1.04 1.86
CA GLN A 347 15.13 1.08 0.98
C GLN A 347 14.91 2.14 -0.09
N LEU A 348 15.88 3.04 -0.25
CA LEU A 348 15.96 3.99 -1.35
C LEU A 348 17.16 3.63 -2.22
N ARG A 349 16.92 3.36 -3.50
CA ARG A 349 17.96 3.17 -4.50
C ARG A 349 17.92 4.33 -5.49
N THR A 350 18.92 5.20 -5.43
CA THR A 350 19.03 6.39 -6.27
C THR A 350 20.05 6.16 -7.37
N GLN A 351 19.67 6.44 -8.62
CA GLN A 351 20.62 6.49 -9.73
C GLN A 351 21.34 7.83 -9.76
N GLU A 352 22.67 7.80 -9.75
CA GLU A 352 23.52 8.98 -9.83
C GLU A 352 24.45 8.94 -11.04
N ARG A 353 25.05 10.08 -11.36
CA ARG A 353 26.10 10.22 -12.38
C ARG A 353 27.31 10.92 -11.79
N ASP A 354 28.50 10.34 -11.98
CA ASP A 354 29.74 10.99 -11.61
C ASP A 354 30.06 12.19 -12.53
N LYS A 355 31.18 12.87 -12.27
CA LYS A 355 31.65 13.99 -13.10
C LYS A 355 32.05 13.58 -14.53
N LEU A 356 32.25 12.29 -14.77
CA LEU A 356 32.59 11.72 -16.08
C LEU A 356 31.34 11.23 -16.83
N GLY A 357 30.16 11.28 -16.20
CA GLY A 357 28.89 10.82 -16.74
C GLY A 357 28.59 9.35 -16.50
N ASN A 358 29.47 8.61 -15.82
CA ASN A 358 29.26 7.20 -15.49
C ASN A 358 28.07 7.07 -14.52
N GLN A 359 27.15 6.18 -14.84
CA GLN A 359 26.00 5.89 -13.98
C GLN A 359 26.35 4.88 -12.91
N TYR A 360 25.91 5.13 -11.68
CA TYR A 360 25.98 4.18 -10.58
C TYR A 360 24.72 4.30 -9.71
N PHE A 361 24.55 3.36 -8.78
CA PHE A 361 23.44 3.38 -7.82
C PHE A 361 23.96 3.52 -6.40
N ILE A 362 23.31 4.38 -5.63
CA ILE A 362 23.45 4.43 -4.17
C ILE A 362 22.21 3.77 -3.56
N THR A 363 22.42 2.84 -2.64
CA THR A 363 21.34 2.23 -1.87
C THR A 363 21.44 2.68 -0.41
N SER A 364 20.39 3.34 0.07
CA SER A 364 20.17 3.67 1.48
C SER A 364 19.12 2.72 2.05
N ILE A 365 19.36 2.16 3.23
CA ILE A 365 18.47 1.19 3.88
C ILE A 365 18.28 1.58 5.34
N MET A 366 17.04 1.47 5.79
CA MET A 366 16.61 1.72 7.15
C MET A 366 15.68 0.61 7.57
N ASN A 367 16.15 -0.23 8.48
CA ASN A 367 15.39 -1.40 8.93
C ASN A 367 14.73 -1.14 10.27
N ASP A 368 13.73 -1.96 10.57
CA ASP A 368 13.11 -2.05 11.88
C ASP A 368 12.49 -0.73 12.39
N ILE A 369 11.97 0.11 11.48
CA ILE A 369 11.24 1.32 11.87
C ILE A 369 9.94 0.88 12.56
N PRO A 370 9.69 1.27 13.82
CA PRO A 370 8.47 0.88 14.51
C PRO A 370 7.22 1.42 13.78
N ARG A 371 6.20 0.57 13.64
CA ARG A 371 4.88 0.98 13.15
C ARG A 371 4.01 1.42 14.31
N ALA A 372 3.39 2.59 14.19
CA ALA A 372 2.29 2.99 15.09
C ALA A 372 0.98 2.30 14.69
N TYR A 373 0.72 2.17 13.38
CA TYR A 373 -0.43 1.44 12.87
C TYR A 373 -0.08 -0.01 12.54
N LEU A 374 -0.69 -0.96 13.25
CA LEU A 374 -0.44 -2.40 13.14
C LEU A 374 -1.50 -3.16 12.33
N GLY A 375 -2.56 -2.48 11.87
CA GLY A 375 -3.67 -3.12 11.20
C GLY A 375 -3.40 -3.49 9.74
N ALA A 376 -4.48 -3.92 9.09
CA ALA A 376 -4.55 -4.34 7.69
C ALA A 376 -4.53 -3.16 6.71
N PHE A 377 -4.48 -3.48 5.41
CA PHE A 377 -4.59 -2.54 4.30
C PHE A 377 -5.48 -3.12 3.20
N ASN A 378 -6.34 -2.30 2.61
CA ASN A 378 -7.22 -2.66 1.49
C ASN A 378 -7.28 -1.57 0.39
N ALA A 379 -6.45 -0.54 0.49
CA ALA A 379 -6.39 0.56 -0.47
C ALA A 379 -4.97 1.10 -0.64
N LEU A 380 -4.70 1.63 -1.84
CA LEU A 380 -3.46 2.29 -2.24
C LEU A 380 -3.83 3.66 -2.79
N ARG A 381 -3.25 4.72 -2.22
CA ARG A 381 -3.51 6.10 -2.63
C ARG A 381 -2.21 6.76 -3.02
N VAL A 382 -2.27 7.67 -3.99
CA VAL A 382 -1.11 8.44 -4.48
C VAL A 382 -1.47 9.91 -4.47
N GLY A 383 -0.64 10.72 -3.83
CA GLY A 383 -0.84 12.17 -3.74
C GLY A 383 -0.59 12.69 -2.33
N VAL A 384 -1.17 13.85 -2.01
CA VAL A 384 -1.13 14.43 -0.67
C VAL A 384 -2.54 14.37 -0.10
N GLY A 385 -2.66 13.79 1.09
CA GLY A 385 -3.92 13.68 1.81
C GLY A 385 -4.49 15.05 2.19
N GLN A 386 -5.78 15.05 2.52
CA GLN A 386 -6.47 16.27 2.94
C GLN A 386 -6.15 16.61 4.39
N GLY A 387 -5.11 17.42 4.60
CA GLY A 387 -4.84 18.02 5.90
C GLY A 387 -5.85 19.11 6.29
N CYS A 388 -5.91 19.43 7.57
CA CYS A 388 -6.61 20.61 8.07
C CYS A 388 -5.66 21.54 8.84
N ALA A 389 -6.00 22.83 8.89
CA ALA A 389 -5.32 23.75 9.80
C ALA A 389 -5.70 23.41 11.25
N ILE A 390 -4.72 23.20 12.12
CA ILE A 390 -4.95 22.90 13.53
C ILE A 390 -5.40 24.17 14.26
N GLN A 391 -6.53 24.08 14.96
CA GLN A 391 -7.04 25.10 15.90
C GLN A 391 -7.22 24.52 17.29
N GLY A 392 -6.36 23.57 17.66
CA GLY A 392 -6.42 22.76 18.87
C GLY A 392 -6.90 23.51 20.11
N THR A 393 -7.71 22.81 20.92
CA THR A 393 -8.07 23.27 22.27
C THR A 393 -7.22 22.50 23.29
N PRO A 394 -7.14 22.95 24.56
CA PRO A 394 -6.45 22.19 25.60
C PRO A 394 -6.93 20.74 25.76
N ASN A 395 -8.20 20.44 25.41
CA ASN A 395 -8.79 19.10 25.53
C ASN A 395 -8.71 18.28 24.22
N ASN A 396 -8.51 18.95 23.08
CA ASN A 396 -8.29 18.29 21.80
C ASN A 396 -7.29 19.13 21.00
N PRO A 397 -5.98 18.94 21.26
CA PRO A 397 -4.95 19.77 20.64
C PRO A 397 -4.81 19.51 19.14
N TRP A 398 -5.29 18.37 18.65
CA TRP A 398 -5.31 18.03 17.22
C TRP A 398 -6.64 18.37 16.54
N ALA A 399 -7.51 19.17 17.18
CA ALA A 399 -8.77 19.58 16.57
C ALA A 399 -8.53 20.43 15.32
N CYS A 400 -9.14 20.01 14.21
CA CYS A 400 -9.20 20.80 12.99
C CYS A 400 -10.02 22.07 13.19
N GLY A 401 -9.51 23.15 12.63
CA GLY A 401 -10.12 24.46 12.61
C GLY A 401 -10.89 24.78 11.34
N GLY A 402 -12.21 24.84 11.42
CA GLY A 402 -13.07 25.28 10.31
C GLY A 402 -13.20 24.29 9.16
N THR A 403 -13.90 24.71 8.10
CA THR A 403 -14.16 23.92 6.88
C THR A 403 -13.04 24.03 5.85
N ASN A 404 -11.99 24.80 6.12
CA ASN A 404 -10.92 25.06 5.18
C ASN A 404 -9.91 23.91 5.19
N THR A 405 -10.32 22.77 4.60
CA THR A 405 -9.37 21.80 4.06
C THR A 405 -8.72 22.45 2.84
N HIS A 406 -7.63 23.19 3.05
CA HIS A 406 -6.83 23.61 1.91
C HIS A 406 -6.19 22.36 1.32
N PRO A 407 -6.47 22.00 0.06
CA PRO A 407 -5.69 20.97 -0.59
C PRO A 407 -4.24 21.45 -0.53
N LEU A 408 -3.39 20.66 0.13
CA LEU A 408 -1.96 20.93 0.23
C LEU A 408 -1.38 20.77 -1.17
N ARG A 409 -1.41 21.85 -1.94
CA ARG A 409 -0.96 21.85 -3.33
C ARG A 409 0.56 21.93 -3.35
N SER A 410 1.20 21.06 -4.12
CA SER A 410 2.56 21.33 -4.58
C SER A 410 2.57 22.69 -5.31
N ARG A 411 3.56 23.55 -5.04
CA ARG A 411 3.70 24.85 -5.71
C ARG A 411 4.03 24.61 -7.18
N VAL A 412 3.04 24.78 -8.07
CA VAL A 412 3.13 24.57 -9.54
C VAL A 412 3.98 25.62 -10.28
N ASN A 413 4.81 26.38 -9.59
CA ASN A 413 5.62 27.42 -10.23
C ASN A 413 6.92 26.80 -10.75
N THR A 414 6.85 26.20 -11.94
CA THR A 414 7.95 25.82 -12.85
C THR A 414 8.79 24.57 -12.55
N ALA A 415 8.65 23.92 -11.39
CA ALA A 415 9.24 22.60 -11.15
C ALA A 415 8.35 21.50 -11.76
N GLY A 416 8.95 20.45 -12.34
CA GLY A 416 8.23 19.33 -12.93
C GLY A 416 7.30 18.66 -11.92
N ALA A 417 6.19 18.11 -12.37
CA ALA A 417 5.32 17.31 -11.50
C ALA A 417 6.09 16.12 -10.91
N LEU A 418 5.77 15.73 -9.67
CA LEU A 418 6.11 14.41 -9.14
C LEU A 418 5.57 13.34 -10.07
N VAL A 419 6.45 12.44 -10.49
CA VAL A 419 6.10 11.27 -11.28
C VAL A 419 6.34 10.05 -10.43
N TYR A 420 5.30 9.22 -10.30
CA TYR A 420 5.41 7.85 -9.80
C TYR A 420 5.33 6.92 -10.99
N ASP A 421 6.21 5.94 -11.04
CA ASP A 421 6.22 4.90 -12.07
C ASP A 421 6.57 3.57 -11.43
N ASP A 422 6.47 2.48 -12.19
CA ASP A 422 6.89 1.15 -11.78
C ASP A 422 6.34 0.77 -10.39
N VAL A 423 5.05 1.00 -10.14
CA VAL A 423 4.44 0.73 -8.83
C VAL A 423 4.14 -0.76 -8.71
N TYR A 424 4.84 -1.42 -7.78
CA TYR A 424 4.66 -2.81 -7.42
C TYR A 424 4.06 -2.94 -6.02
N PHE A 425 3.09 -3.83 -5.86
CA PHE A 425 2.52 -4.13 -4.55
C PHE A 425 2.32 -5.64 -4.39
N HIS A 426 3.01 -6.26 -3.43
CA HIS A 426 3.08 -7.72 -3.35
C HIS A 426 3.36 -8.24 -1.95
N GLY A 427 3.21 -9.56 -1.77
CA GLY A 427 3.36 -10.22 -0.48
C GLY A 427 2.19 -9.95 0.47
N GLY A 428 2.48 -9.94 1.78
CA GLY A 428 1.49 -9.83 2.84
C GLY A 428 0.74 -11.13 3.10
N ALA A 429 0.22 -11.27 4.32
CA ALA A 429 -0.75 -12.30 4.66
C ALA A 429 -2.17 -11.75 4.44
N PRO A 430 -3.09 -12.51 3.83
CA PRO A 430 -4.48 -12.12 3.83
C PRO A 430 -4.99 -12.01 5.27
N ILE A 431 -5.72 -10.94 5.59
CA ILE A 431 -6.55 -10.98 6.78
C ILE A 431 -7.79 -11.79 6.43
N VAL A 432 -7.71 -13.06 6.77
CA VAL A 432 -8.87 -13.91 6.90
C VAL A 432 -9.53 -13.54 8.22
N GLU A 433 -10.48 -12.60 8.16
CA GLU A 433 -11.23 -12.22 9.36
C GLU A 433 -12.16 -13.38 9.71
N GLU A 434 -11.86 -14.06 10.81
CA GLU A 434 -12.80 -14.97 11.44
C GLU A 434 -14.09 -14.21 11.77
N GLY A 435 -15.18 -14.95 11.70
CA GLY A 435 -16.49 -14.47 12.12
C GLY A 435 -17.24 -15.59 12.81
N ALA A 436 -18.22 -15.22 13.61
CA ALA A 436 -19.07 -16.15 14.30
C ALA A 436 -19.89 -16.91 13.24
N CYS A 437 -19.67 -18.20 13.16
CA CYS A 437 -20.49 -19.11 12.36
C CYS A 437 -21.54 -19.74 13.25
N CYS A 438 -22.79 -19.44 12.96
CA CYS A 438 -23.93 -19.96 13.68
C CYS A 438 -24.45 -21.25 13.07
N HIS A 439 -24.32 -22.34 13.80
CA HIS A 439 -24.75 -23.66 13.37
C HIS A 439 -26.25 -23.88 13.63
N PRO A 440 -26.90 -24.81 12.89
CA PRO A 440 -28.31 -25.16 13.10
C PRO A 440 -28.64 -25.62 14.53
N ASP A 441 -27.68 -26.19 15.26
CA ASP A 441 -27.84 -26.68 16.63
C ASP A 441 -27.67 -25.58 17.70
N ALA A 442 -27.70 -24.32 17.28
CA ALA A 442 -27.43 -23.13 18.07
C ALA A 442 -26.01 -23.03 18.65
N SER A 443 -25.10 -23.92 18.26
CA SER A 443 -23.69 -23.75 18.56
C SER A 443 -23.09 -22.64 17.70
N CYS A 444 -21.98 -22.10 18.18
CA CYS A 444 -21.25 -21.04 17.51
C CYS A 444 -19.78 -21.39 17.48
N THR A 445 -19.14 -21.25 16.31
CA THR A 445 -17.68 -21.35 16.17
C THR A 445 -17.13 -20.13 15.47
N ASP A 446 -16.03 -19.59 15.96
CA ASP A 446 -15.27 -18.56 15.26
C ASP A 446 -14.44 -19.24 14.17
N VAL A 447 -14.82 -19.04 12.92
CA VAL A 447 -14.20 -19.69 11.75
C VAL A 447 -14.15 -18.71 10.59
N LEU A 448 -13.46 -19.07 9.51
CA LEU A 448 -13.47 -18.27 8.28
C LEU A 448 -14.81 -18.39 7.56
N GLN A 449 -15.19 -17.37 6.79
CA GLN A 449 -16.45 -17.36 6.05
C GLN A 449 -16.62 -18.59 5.14
N ASN A 450 -15.54 -19.07 4.53
CA ASN A 450 -15.53 -20.27 3.67
C ASN A 450 -15.47 -21.59 4.45
N GLU A 451 -15.15 -21.55 5.73
CA GLU A 451 -15.16 -22.71 6.64
C GLU A 451 -16.47 -22.84 7.40
N CYS A 452 -17.34 -21.83 7.34
CA CYS A 452 -18.64 -21.83 7.98
C CYS A 452 -19.64 -22.71 7.22
N ASP A 453 -20.03 -23.84 7.82
CA ASP A 453 -21.12 -24.73 7.37
C ASP A 453 -22.51 -24.31 7.92
N GLY A 454 -22.56 -23.22 8.67
CA GLY A 454 -23.77 -22.57 9.17
C GLY A 454 -24.04 -21.18 8.56
N VAL A 455 -24.62 -20.28 9.35
CA VAL A 455 -24.86 -18.88 8.98
C VAL A 455 -23.73 -18.02 9.52
N PHE A 456 -22.87 -17.55 8.62
CA PHE A 456 -21.79 -16.62 8.96
C PHE A 456 -22.38 -15.26 9.36
N ARG A 457 -22.10 -14.80 10.59
CA ARG A 457 -22.66 -13.58 11.17
C ARG A 457 -21.94 -12.30 10.77
N GLY A 458 -20.95 -12.41 9.90
CA GLY A 458 -20.11 -11.30 9.45
C GLY A 458 -18.72 -11.38 10.05
N ARG A 459 -17.78 -10.72 9.38
CA ARG A 459 -16.38 -10.67 9.79
C ARG A 459 -16.23 -9.93 11.11
N ASN A 460 -15.25 -10.31 11.93
CA ASN A 460 -15.00 -9.72 13.26
C ASN A 460 -16.21 -9.80 14.22
N THR A 461 -17.21 -10.63 13.92
CA THR A 461 -18.19 -11.05 14.92
C THR A 461 -17.62 -12.26 15.62
N PHE A 462 -17.65 -12.31 16.94
CA PHE A 462 -17.16 -13.47 17.68
C PHE A 462 -18.28 -14.10 18.48
N CYS A 463 -18.29 -15.42 18.58
CA CYS A 463 -19.28 -16.18 19.34
C CYS A 463 -19.43 -15.68 20.79
N ALA A 464 -18.32 -15.26 21.40
CA ALA A 464 -18.30 -14.69 22.75
C ALA A 464 -18.92 -13.28 22.86
N THR A 465 -18.97 -12.55 21.75
CA THR A 465 -19.47 -11.16 21.68
C THR A 465 -20.87 -11.05 21.09
N LEU A 466 -21.39 -12.15 20.52
CA LEU A 466 -22.77 -12.19 20.09
C LEU A 466 -23.67 -11.96 21.32
N VAL A 467 -24.39 -10.84 21.31
CA VAL A 467 -25.33 -10.44 22.37
C VAL A 467 -26.42 -11.51 22.54
N GLN A 468 -26.70 -12.26 21.48
CA GLN A 468 -27.60 -13.40 21.51
C GLN A 468 -26.93 -14.68 20.97
N PRO A 469 -27.28 -15.86 21.51
CA PRO A 469 -26.83 -17.13 20.96
C PRO A 469 -27.23 -17.29 19.49
N CYS A 470 -26.57 -18.20 18.79
CA CYS A 470 -26.84 -18.48 17.39
C CYS A 470 -28.24 -19.05 17.20
N CYS A 471 -29.20 -18.19 16.88
CA CYS A 471 -30.58 -18.63 16.65
C CYS A 471 -30.82 -18.99 15.18
N PRO A 472 -31.75 -19.92 14.92
CA PRO A 472 -32.23 -20.24 13.58
C PRO A 472 -32.66 -18.99 12.80
N LEU A 473 -32.43 -19.01 11.48
CA LEU A 473 -32.70 -17.86 10.60
C LEU A 473 -34.19 -17.48 10.59
N ILE A 474 -35.06 -18.48 10.71
CA ILE A 474 -36.51 -18.32 10.78
C ILE A 474 -36.90 -18.33 12.25
N TYR A 475 -37.56 -17.25 12.70
CA TYR A 475 -37.99 -17.19 14.09
C TYR A 475 -39.01 -18.30 14.37
N GLY A 476 -38.75 -19.08 15.41
CA GLY A 476 -39.58 -20.21 15.79
C GLY A 476 -39.24 -21.51 15.08
N ASP A 477 -38.25 -21.60 14.19
CA ASP A 477 -37.78 -22.87 13.58
C ASP A 477 -36.70 -23.49 14.47
N THR A 478 -37.10 -24.03 15.62
CA THR A 478 -36.21 -24.45 16.71
C THR A 478 -35.40 -25.70 16.42
N ASN A 479 -35.82 -26.51 15.45
CA ASN A 479 -35.09 -27.70 15.01
C ASN A 479 -34.31 -27.47 13.71
N ALA A 480 -34.39 -26.25 13.14
CA ALA A 480 -33.72 -25.82 11.92
C ALA A 480 -34.03 -26.70 10.70
N ASP A 481 -35.26 -27.24 10.62
CA ASP A 481 -35.71 -28.03 9.47
C ASP A 481 -36.27 -27.16 8.32
N GLY A 482 -36.33 -25.84 8.54
CA GLY A 482 -36.78 -24.87 7.58
C GLY A 482 -38.29 -24.61 7.64
N ALA A 483 -39.03 -25.22 8.56
CA ALA A 483 -40.44 -24.95 8.82
C ALA A 483 -40.65 -24.45 10.26
N VAL A 484 -41.79 -23.82 10.51
CA VAL A 484 -42.25 -23.48 11.86
C VAL A 484 -43.54 -24.26 12.09
N ASP A 485 -43.44 -25.35 12.85
CA ASP A 485 -44.52 -26.31 13.00
C ASP A 485 -44.79 -26.74 14.46
N MET A 486 -45.50 -27.85 14.64
CA MET A 486 -45.89 -28.34 15.97
C MET A 486 -44.71 -28.85 16.80
N THR A 487 -43.62 -29.28 16.16
CA THR A 487 -42.36 -29.63 16.81
C THR A 487 -41.76 -28.41 17.47
N ASP A 488 -41.73 -27.30 16.74
CA ASP A 488 -41.20 -26.05 17.28
C ASP A 488 -42.09 -25.42 18.32
N PHE A 489 -43.40 -25.56 18.13
CA PHE A 489 -44.36 -25.13 19.12
C PHE A 489 -44.13 -25.86 20.45
N ALA A 490 -43.78 -27.15 20.42
CA ALA A 490 -43.45 -27.90 21.63
C ALA A 490 -42.19 -27.34 22.32
N ALA A 491 -41.18 -26.93 21.54
CA ALA A 491 -39.99 -26.26 22.07
C ALA A 491 -40.33 -24.90 22.69
N LEU A 492 -41.15 -24.07 22.01
CA LEU A 492 -41.63 -22.81 22.56
C LEU A 492 -42.42 -23.01 23.86
N GLN A 493 -43.31 -24.00 23.91
CA GLN A 493 -44.08 -24.33 25.10
C GLN A 493 -43.19 -24.73 26.29
N ALA A 494 -42.12 -25.49 26.04
CA ALA A 494 -41.16 -25.87 27.06
C ALA A 494 -40.39 -24.65 27.63
N CYS A 495 -40.33 -23.56 26.88
CA CYS A 495 -39.60 -22.35 27.20
C CYS A 495 -40.46 -21.20 27.77
N LEU A 496 -41.79 -21.33 27.80
CA LEU A 496 -42.69 -20.28 28.32
C LEU A 496 -42.36 -19.92 29.78
N THR A 497 -42.09 -18.65 30.04
CA THR A 497 -41.79 -18.16 31.39
C THR A 497 -43.01 -17.49 31.99
N THR A 498 -43.75 -18.22 32.83
CA THR A 498 -44.87 -17.67 33.59
C THR A 498 -44.38 -17.10 34.93
N GLY A 499 -43.64 -15.97 34.91
CA GLY A 499 -43.31 -15.24 36.16
C GLY A 499 -41.93 -14.59 36.28
N GLY A 500 -41.14 -14.53 35.21
CA GLY A 500 -39.79 -13.96 35.24
C GLY A 500 -38.76 -14.89 35.90
N GLY A 501 -37.68 -15.19 35.19
CA GLY A 501 -36.60 -16.08 35.61
C GLY A 501 -35.51 -16.13 34.55
N THR A 502 -34.33 -16.68 34.88
CA THR A 502 -33.26 -16.83 33.89
C THR A 502 -33.66 -17.85 32.84
N LEU A 503 -33.75 -17.43 31.57
CA LEU A 503 -34.01 -18.33 30.45
C LEU A 503 -32.87 -19.35 30.30
N PRO A 504 -33.18 -20.65 30.13
CA PRO A 504 -32.20 -21.63 29.65
C PRO A 504 -31.60 -21.18 28.32
N GLU A 505 -30.34 -21.55 28.05
CA GLU A 505 -29.65 -21.14 26.82
C GLU A 505 -30.42 -21.55 25.55
N SER A 506 -31.01 -22.76 25.56
CA SER A 506 -31.84 -23.28 24.47
C SER A 506 -33.13 -22.50 24.22
N CYS A 507 -33.55 -21.68 25.18
CA CYS A 507 -34.78 -20.89 25.09
C CYS A 507 -34.53 -19.44 24.66
N LYS A 508 -33.30 -18.91 24.77
CA LYS A 508 -33.02 -17.50 24.47
C LYS A 508 -33.43 -17.07 23.06
N CYS A 509 -33.38 -17.98 22.10
CA CYS A 509 -33.80 -17.73 20.72
C CYS A 509 -35.29 -17.54 20.52
N LEU A 510 -36.10 -17.91 21.50
CA LEU A 510 -37.54 -17.76 21.48
C LEU A 510 -37.99 -16.47 22.18
N ASP A 511 -37.11 -15.80 22.93
CA ASP A 511 -37.34 -14.46 23.48
C ASP A 511 -36.96 -13.40 22.43
N ILE A 512 -37.91 -13.10 21.54
CA ILE A 512 -37.67 -12.18 20.43
C ILE A 512 -37.64 -10.72 20.90
N THR A 513 -38.18 -10.44 22.08
CA THR A 513 -38.19 -9.10 22.66
C THR A 513 -36.88 -8.76 23.37
N GLY A 514 -36.11 -9.78 23.75
CA GLY A 514 -34.88 -9.65 24.53
C GLY A 514 -35.11 -9.16 25.96
N ASP A 515 -36.33 -9.31 26.49
CA ASP A 515 -36.70 -8.85 27.83
C ASP A 515 -36.39 -9.86 28.94
N GLY A 516 -35.84 -11.02 28.56
CA GLY A 516 -35.49 -12.12 29.45
C GLY A 516 -36.66 -13.03 29.76
N ALA A 517 -37.78 -12.92 29.06
CA ALA A 517 -38.98 -13.74 29.24
C ALA A 517 -39.57 -14.18 27.89
N ILE A 518 -40.18 -15.35 27.86
CA ILE A 518 -40.97 -15.85 26.72
C ILE A 518 -42.43 -15.79 27.12
N THR A 519 -43.14 -14.83 26.54
CA THR A 519 -44.47 -14.40 26.94
C THR A 519 -45.47 -14.55 25.80
N GLY A 520 -46.66 -13.96 25.97
CA GLY A 520 -47.66 -13.89 24.91
C GLY A 520 -47.16 -13.15 23.67
N THR A 521 -46.28 -12.16 23.82
CA THR A 521 -45.72 -11.39 22.69
C THR A 521 -44.88 -12.29 21.77
N ASP A 522 -44.03 -13.14 22.35
CA ASP A 522 -43.21 -14.11 21.62
C ASP A 522 -44.08 -15.17 20.93
N MET A 523 -45.11 -15.65 21.64
CA MET A 523 -46.10 -16.58 21.10
C MET A 523 -46.85 -15.99 19.89
N GLU A 524 -47.29 -14.73 19.97
CA GLU A 524 -47.96 -14.06 18.85
C GLU A 524 -47.04 -13.98 17.62
N ARG A 525 -45.75 -13.73 17.85
CA ARG A 525 -44.75 -13.74 16.78
C ARG A 525 -44.53 -15.15 16.20
N PHE A 526 -44.52 -16.18 17.05
CA PHE A 526 -44.37 -17.57 16.60
C PHE A 526 -45.54 -17.97 15.70
N ILE A 527 -46.77 -17.67 16.12
CA ILE A 527 -48.00 -17.95 15.36
C ILE A 527 -47.96 -17.25 14.00
N ALA A 528 -47.41 -16.03 13.93
CA ALA A 528 -47.27 -15.31 12.68
C ALA A 528 -46.28 -15.99 11.70
N CYS A 529 -45.39 -16.84 12.20
CA CYS A 529 -44.39 -17.56 11.41
C CYS A 529 -44.70 -19.03 11.18
N ALA A 530 -45.62 -19.60 11.97
CA ALA A 530 -46.13 -20.95 11.79
C ALA A 530 -46.70 -21.13 10.38
N ASN A 531 -46.09 -22.03 9.62
CA ASN A 531 -46.45 -22.33 8.23
C ASN A 531 -46.85 -23.79 8.03
N GLY A 532 -46.60 -24.65 9.03
CA GLY A 532 -47.01 -26.05 9.06
C GLY A 532 -45.89 -27.01 8.65
N PRO A 533 -46.08 -28.31 8.93
CA PRO A 533 -45.04 -29.31 8.70
C PRO A 533 -44.68 -29.41 7.22
N GLU A 534 -43.39 -29.52 6.94
CA GLU A 534 -42.81 -29.63 5.60
C GLU A 534 -43.13 -28.45 4.65
N VAL A 535 -43.73 -27.36 5.15
CA VAL A 535 -43.88 -26.13 4.39
C VAL A 535 -42.63 -25.31 4.64
N PRO A 536 -41.76 -25.07 3.63
CA PRO A 536 -40.59 -24.25 3.85
C PRO A 536 -41.02 -22.83 4.21
N GLY A 537 -40.49 -22.31 5.32
CA GLY A 537 -40.63 -20.93 5.69
C GLY A 537 -39.98 -20.10 4.61
N THR A 538 -40.79 -19.36 3.86
CA THR A 538 -40.23 -18.35 2.99
C THR A 538 -39.60 -17.32 3.90
N SER A 539 -38.29 -17.10 3.79
CA SER A 539 -37.57 -16.02 4.48
C SER A 539 -38.04 -14.60 4.08
N GLY A 540 -39.20 -14.50 3.43
CA GLY A 540 -40.01 -13.31 3.21
C GLY A 540 -39.27 -12.21 2.47
N MET A 541 -39.48 -12.13 1.16
CA MET A 541 -39.12 -10.94 0.39
C MET A 541 -39.72 -9.70 1.04
N VAL A 542 -38.86 -8.71 1.20
CA VAL A 542 -39.10 -7.33 1.66
C VAL A 542 -40.41 -6.78 1.07
N GLY A 543 -41.44 -6.58 1.90
CA GLY A 543 -42.70 -6.01 1.43
C GLY A 543 -43.72 -5.66 2.53
N ASP A 544 -43.79 -6.46 3.61
CA ASP A 544 -44.60 -6.13 4.79
C ASP A 544 -43.71 -6.02 6.04
N PRO A 545 -43.46 -4.81 6.57
CA PRO A 545 -42.65 -4.63 7.77
C PRO A 545 -43.31 -5.18 9.04
N ALA A 546 -44.61 -5.51 9.02
CA ALA A 546 -45.31 -6.02 10.21
C ALA A 546 -45.07 -7.52 10.47
N VAL A 547 -44.76 -8.33 9.44
CA VAL A 547 -44.67 -9.80 9.53
C VAL A 547 -43.41 -10.32 8.84
N SER A 548 -42.25 -9.81 9.24
CA SER A 548 -41.00 -10.51 8.92
C SER A 548 -40.84 -11.68 9.88
N CYS A 549 -40.87 -12.90 9.35
CA CYS A 549 -40.48 -14.12 10.06
C CYS A 549 -38.98 -14.40 10.03
N ARG A 550 -38.22 -13.50 9.40
CA ARG A 550 -36.86 -13.27 9.87
C ARG A 550 -37.01 -12.72 11.28
N GLY A 551 -36.23 -13.24 12.23
CA GLY A 551 -36.11 -12.57 13.53
C GLY A 551 -35.95 -11.06 13.27
N VAL A 552 -36.83 -10.24 13.81
CA VAL A 552 -36.77 -8.79 13.62
C VAL A 552 -35.42 -8.36 14.22
N GLY A 553 -34.59 -7.66 13.43
CA GLY A 553 -33.13 -7.52 13.66
C GLY A 553 -32.70 -7.42 15.14
N TRP A 554 -31.80 -8.27 15.63
CA TRP A 554 -30.47 -8.66 15.10
C TRP A 554 -29.57 -7.49 14.76
#